data_AF-A0A821F3Y7-F1
#
_entry.id   AF-A0A821F3Y7-F1
#
_cell.length_a   1.000
_cell.length_b   1.000
_cell.length_c   1.000
_cell.angle_alpha   90.00
_cell.angle_beta   90.00
_cell.angle_gamma   90.00
#
_symmetry.space_group_name_H-M   'P 1'
#
loop_
_entity.id
_entity.type
_entity.pdbx_description
1 polymer ?
#
loop_
_entity_poly.entity_id
_entity_poly.type
_entity_poly.pdbx_seq_one_letter_code
_entity_poly.pdbx_strand_id
1 'polypeptide(L)'
;SGCHGQGGNQLFRLNVEGEWSSDEHCFVSHGDSVGTQHCVQMGRWIPKGEWKYENQTRQMRSMKVSKCLVTDGKRLSLESCQNNNQAQQWKWKEIYVV
;
A
#
# COMPACT_ATOMS: atom_id res chain seq x y z
N SER A 1 10.90 -16.25 1.97
CA SER A 1 10.99 -15.41 3.20
C SER A 1 9.58 -15.01 3.60
N GLY A 2 9.31 -14.84 4.90
CA GLY A 2 7.99 -14.43 5.44
C GLY A 2 8.07 -13.09 6.18
N CYS A 3 6.98 -12.70 6.85
CA CYS A 3 6.97 -11.50 7.69
C CYS A 3 7.94 -11.67 8.88
N HIS A 4 8.96 -10.81 8.98
CA HIS A 4 10.00 -10.91 10.02
C HIS A 4 10.04 -9.73 10.99
N GLY A 5 9.34 -8.62 10.70
CA GLY A 5 9.14 -7.53 11.65
C GLY A 5 10.39 -6.68 11.96
N GLN A 6 11.44 -6.75 11.14
CA GLN A 6 12.68 -5.98 11.31
C GLN A 6 12.67 -4.67 10.51
N GLY A 7 11.53 -4.30 9.93
CA GLY A 7 11.44 -3.18 8.99
C GLY A 7 12.15 -3.49 7.67
N GLY A 8 12.98 -2.55 7.19
CA GLY A 8 13.64 -2.62 5.88
C GLY A 8 12.62 -2.76 4.75
N ASN A 9 12.78 -3.78 3.90
CA ASN A 9 11.90 -4.05 2.76
C ASN A 9 10.45 -4.44 3.14
N GLN A 10 10.14 -4.57 4.44
CA GLN A 10 8.78 -4.82 4.95
C GLN A 10 8.20 -3.60 5.71
N LEU A 11 8.91 -2.46 5.70
CA LEU A 11 8.44 -1.22 6.31
C LEU A 11 7.78 -0.34 5.26
N PHE A 12 6.51 -0.02 5.51
CA PHE A 12 5.72 0.84 4.62
C PHE A 12 5.09 1.98 5.42
N ARG A 13 4.80 3.09 4.75
CA ARG A 13 4.09 4.24 5.33
C ARG A 13 2.85 4.54 4.50
N LEU A 14 1.76 4.91 5.18
CA LEU A 14 0.58 5.53 4.57
C LEU A 14 0.36 6.86 5.27
N ASN A 15 0.44 7.98 4.54
CA ASN A 15 0.23 9.30 5.11
C ASN A 15 -1.22 9.81 4.93
N VAL A 16 -1.51 10.97 5.51
CA VAL A 16 -2.85 11.60 5.46
C VAL A 16 -3.27 12.06 4.07
N GLU A 17 -2.30 12.31 3.18
CA GLU A 17 -2.52 12.66 1.77
C GLU A 17 -2.79 11.41 0.89
N GLY A 18 -2.85 10.21 1.49
CA GLY A 18 -3.14 8.97 0.80
C GLY A 18 -1.94 8.38 0.05
N GLU A 19 -0.74 8.75 0.42
CA GLU A 19 0.48 8.21 -0.18
C GLU A 19 0.92 6.95 0.56
N TRP A 20 0.98 5.85 -0.18
CA TRP A 20 1.61 4.60 0.27
C TRP A 20 3.03 4.54 -0.26
N SER A 21 4.02 4.48 0.63
CA SER A 21 5.45 4.55 0.27
C SER A 21 6.35 3.61 1.05
N SER A 22 7.54 3.37 0.49
CA SER A 22 8.70 2.70 1.09
C SER A 22 9.94 3.45 0.60
N ASP A 23 10.76 3.94 1.52
CA ASP A 23 11.90 4.82 1.22
C ASP A 23 11.50 5.99 0.30
N GLU A 24 12.14 6.14 -0.86
CA GLU A 24 11.87 7.18 -1.85
C GLU A 24 10.84 6.77 -2.92
N HIS A 25 10.23 5.58 -2.79
CA HIS A 25 9.28 5.05 -3.75
C HIS A 25 7.84 5.12 -3.20
N CYS A 26 6.90 5.57 -4.03
CA CYS A 26 5.48 5.40 -3.77
C CYS A 26 4.90 4.29 -4.63
N PHE A 27 3.96 3.58 -4.03
CA PHE A 27 3.14 2.60 -4.71
C PHE A 27 1.99 3.32 -5.42
N VAL A 28 1.69 2.90 -6.64
CA VAL A 28 0.64 3.50 -7.49
C VAL A 28 -0.11 2.41 -8.24
N SER A 29 -1.37 2.67 -8.56
CA SER A 29 -2.21 1.79 -9.36
C SER A 29 -1.97 1.97 -10.86
N HIS A 30 -1.89 0.82 -11.53
CA HIS A 30 -1.84 0.67 -12.98
C HIS A 30 -2.88 -0.37 -13.40
N GLY A 31 -4.11 0.08 -13.60
CA GLY A 31 -5.26 -0.81 -13.85
C GLY A 31 -5.45 -1.78 -12.69
N ASP A 32 -5.08 -3.03 -12.92
CA ASP A 32 -5.30 -4.16 -11.99
C ASP A 32 -4.02 -4.55 -11.23
N SER A 33 -2.97 -3.75 -11.38
CA SER A 33 -1.65 -3.99 -10.80
C SER A 33 -1.18 -2.83 -9.93
N VAL A 34 -0.26 -3.14 -9.01
CA VAL A 34 0.47 -2.15 -8.22
C VAL A 34 1.87 -2.02 -8.78
N GLY A 35 2.26 -0.79 -9.11
CA GLY A 35 3.62 -0.44 -9.50
C GLY A 35 4.28 0.48 -8.48
N THR A 36 5.53 0.85 -8.75
CA THR A 36 6.29 1.81 -7.95
C THR A 36 6.75 2.97 -8.83
N GLN A 37 6.76 4.17 -8.26
CA GLN A 37 7.34 5.36 -8.88
C GLN A 37 8.23 6.08 -7.86
N HIS A 38 9.24 6.79 -8.36
CA HIS A 38 10.06 7.66 -7.51
C HIS A 38 9.22 8.86 -7.05
N CYS A 39 9.27 9.15 -5.74
CA CYS A 39 8.56 10.26 -5.12
C CYS A 39 9.48 11.38 -4.67
N VAL A 40 10.78 11.26 -4.94
CA VAL A 40 11.73 12.35 -4.74
C VAL A 40 12.20 12.85 -6.10
N GLN A 41 12.03 14.15 -6.37
CA GLN A 41 12.55 14.79 -7.57
C GLN A 41 13.34 16.03 -7.16
N MET A 42 14.62 16.09 -7.55
CA MET A 42 15.55 17.17 -7.18
C MET A 42 15.57 17.44 -5.66
N GLY A 43 15.58 16.37 -4.85
CA GLY A 43 15.59 16.46 -3.39
C GLY A 43 14.28 16.91 -2.74
N ARG A 44 13.19 17.07 -3.52
CA ARG A 44 11.86 17.42 -3.02
C ARG A 44 10.91 16.26 -3.13
N TRP A 45 10.10 16.07 -2.08
CA TRP A 45 9.05 15.07 -2.06
C TRP A 45 7.89 15.50 -2.98
N ILE A 46 7.48 14.62 -3.89
CA ILE A 46 6.40 14.79 -4.85
C ILE A 46 5.31 13.76 -4.52
N PRO A 47 4.24 14.18 -3.82
CA PRO A 47 3.21 13.25 -3.38
C PRO A 47 2.53 12.50 -4.52
N LYS A 48 2.28 11.20 -4.32
CA LYS A 48 1.50 10.34 -5.25
C LYS A 48 0.24 9.77 -4.58
N GLY A 49 -0.40 10.58 -3.75
CA GLY A 49 -1.55 10.19 -2.95
C GLY A 49 -2.72 9.68 -3.78
N GLU A 50 -3.05 8.40 -3.65
CA GLU A 50 -4.24 7.79 -4.26
C GLU A 50 -4.84 6.68 -3.40
N TRP A 51 -4.22 6.36 -2.27
CA TRP A 51 -4.59 5.24 -1.43
C TRP A 51 -5.34 5.67 -0.18
N LYS A 52 -6.28 4.85 0.23
CA LYS A 52 -7.01 5.02 1.48
C LYS A 52 -7.08 3.69 2.20
N TYR A 53 -6.70 3.69 3.48
CA TYR A 53 -6.95 2.55 4.35
C TYR A 53 -8.28 2.74 5.07
N GLU A 54 -9.21 1.83 4.83
CA GLU A 54 -10.53 1.84 5.45
C GLU A 54 -10.53 0.95 6.69
N ASN A 55 -10.42 1.56 7.88
CA ASN A 55 -10.30 0.84 9.16
C ASN A 55 -11.44 -0.16 9.41
N GLN A 56 -12.66 0.14 8.97
CA GLN A 56 -13.84 -0.69 9.20
C GLN A 56 -13.77 -2.02 8.43
N THR A 57 -13.37 -1.97 7.15
CA THR A 57 -13.26 -3.14 6.27
C THR A 57 -11.86 -3.75 6.27
N ARG A 58 -10.87 -3.01 6.82
CA ARG A 58 -9.44 -3.31 6.76
C ARG A 58 -8.91 -3.36 5.33
N GLN A 59 -9.52 -2.63 4.41
CA GLN A 59 -9.13 -2.64 3.00
C GLN A 59 -8.20 -1.48 2.69
N MET A 60 -7.23 -1.73 1.82
CA MET A 60 -6.40 -0.70 1.20
C MET A 60 -6.94 -0.43 -0.20
N ARG A 61 -7.55 0.73 -0.41
CA ARG A 61 -8.27 1.09 -1.64
C ARG A 61 -7.49 2.12 -2.43
N SER A 62 -7.32 1.89 -3.73
CA SER A 62 -6.91 2.95 -4.65
C SER A 62 -8.14 3.74 -5.08
N MET A 63 -8.16 5.03 -4.76
CA MET A 63 -9.21 5.98 -5.12
C MET A 63 -9.19 6.29 -6.62
N LYS A 64 -8.03 6.18 -7.27
CA LYS A 64 -7.85 6.44 -8.71
C LYS A 64 -8.58 5.41 -9.58
N VAL A 65 -8.46 4.12 -9.25
CA VAL A 65 -9.11 3.03 -10.00
C VAL A 65 -10.32 2.43 -9.29
N SER A 66 -10.65 2.89 -8.08
CA SER A 66 -11.75 2.39 -7.25
C SER A 66 -11.69 0.87 -6.98
N LYS A 67 -10.48 0.33 -6.80
CA LYS A 67 -10.22 -1.09 -6.51
C LYS A 67 -9.47 -1.28 -5.20
N CYS A 68 -9.58 -2.47 -4.61
CA CYS A 68 -8.94 -2.85 -3.37
C CYS A 68 -7.73 -3.74 -3.62
N LEU A 69 -6.68 -3.52 -2.82
CA LEU A 69 -5.49 -4.35 -2.78
C LEU A 69 -5.85 -5.75 -2.33
N VAL A 70 -5.46 -6.75 -3.12
CA VAL A 70 -5.68 -8.16 -2.85
C VAL A 70 -4.38 -8.93 -3.01
N THR A 71 -4.25 -10.08 -2.33
CA THR A 71 -3.14 -11.00 -2.54
C THR A 71 -3.59 -12.42 -2.82
N ASP A 72 -2.85 -13.11 -3.70
CA ASP A 72 -2.94 -14.55 -3.89
C ASP A 72 -1.92 -15.33 -3.01
N GLY A 73 -1.24 -14.63 -2.09
CA GLY A 73 -0.15 -15.16 -1.26
C GLY A 73 1.23 -15.10 -1.90
N LYS A 74 1.34 -14.76 -3.19
CA LYS A 74 2.61 -14.59 -3.92
C LYS A 74 2.80 -13.18 -4.45
N ARG A 75 1.71 -12.52 -4.85
CA ARG A 75 1.70 -11.20 -5.50
C ARG A 75 0.58 -10.33 -4.93
N LEU A 76 0.69 -9.05 -5.23
CA LEU A 76 -0.33 -8.04 -4.99
C LEU A 76 -0.99 -7.66 -6.31
N SER A 77 -2.29 -7.50 -6.31
CA SER A 77 -3.09 -7.00 -7.44
C SER A 77 -4.24 -6.12 -6.93
N LEU A 78 -5.03 -5.58 -7.86
CA LEU A 78 -6.19 -4.74 -7.58
C LEU A 78 -7.46 -5.36 -8.16
N GLU A 79 -8.46 -5.55 -7.31
CA GLU A 79 -9.76 -6.13 -7.67
C GLU A 79 -10.93 -5.30 -7.13
N SER A 80 -12.14 -5.59 -7.58
CA SER A 80 -13.35 -5.02 -7.00
C SER A 80 -13.39 -5.27 -5.49
N CYS A 81 -13.68 -4.22 -4.72
CA CYS A 81 -13.69 -4.29 -3.27
C CYS A 81 -14.83 -5.20 -2.76
N GLN A 82 -14.47 -6.16 -1.89
CA GLN A 82 -15.38 -7.14 -1.31
C GLN A 82 -15.14 -7.27 0.20
N ASN A 83 -16.09 -6.85 1.02
CA ASN A 83 -15.92 -6.80 2.48
C ASN A 83 -15.69 -8.18 3.13
N ASN A 84 -16.23 -9.24 2.51
CA ASN A 84 -16.10 -10.62 2.96
C ASN A 84 -14.82 -11.31 2.44
N ASN A 85 -14.05 -10.67 1.56
CA ASN A 85 -12.83 -11.25 1.01
C ASN A 85 -11.65 -11.02 1.96
N GLN A 86 -11.22 -12.08 2.66
CA GLN A 86 -10.10 -12.01 3.61
C GLN A 86 -8.77 -11.66 2.94
N ALA A 87 -8.57 -11.99 1.66
CA ALA A 87 -7.36 -11.64 0.91
C ALA A 87 -7.26 -10.14 0.59
N GLN A 88 -8.35 -9.38 0.82
CA GLN A 88 -8.38 -7.92 0.71
C GLN A 88 -8.23 -7.21 2.07
N GLN A 89 -8.03 -7.95 3.17
CA GLN A 89 -7.96 -7.39 4.51
C GLN A 89 -6.52 -7.32 5.03
N TRP A 90 -6.07 -6.11 5.32
CA TRP A 90 -4.70 -5.79 5.70
C TRP A 90 -4.63 -5.39 7.17
N LYS A 91 -3.52 -5.74 7.83
CA LYS A 91 -3.23 -5.29 9.20
C LYS A 91 -1.93 -4.52 9.19
N TRP A 92 -2.00 -3.23 9.52
CA TRP A 92 -0.83 -2.41 9.77
C TRP A 92 -0.31 -2.70 11.17
N LYS A 93 0.95 -3.10 11.27
CA LYS A 93 1.65 -3.30 12.53
C LYS A 93 2.77 -2.27 12.62
N GLU A 94 2.75 -1.46 13.67
CA GLU A 94 3.86 -0.57 13.98
C GLU A 94 5.11 -1.40 14.29
N ILE A 95 6.23 -0.99 13.72
CA ILE A 95 7.54 -1.60 13.96
C ILE A 95 8.38 -0.59 14.73
N TYR A 96 8.81 -0.98 15.93
CA TYR A 96 9.75 -0.21 16.73
C TYR A 96 11.15 -0.73 16.41
N VAL A 97 11.87 -0.01 15.54
CA VAL A 97 13.27 -0.31 15.26
C VAL A 97 14.08 0.30 16.41
N VAL A 98 14.70 -0.57 17.22
CA VAL A 98 15.59 -0.18 18.33
C VAL A 98 17.01 -0.02 17.79
#